data_AF-I7LNE0-F1
#
_entry.id   AF-I7LNE0-F1
#
_cell.length_a   1.000
_cell.length_b   1.000
_cell.length_c   1.000
_cell.angle_alpha   90.00
_cell.angle_beta   90.00
_cell.angle_gamma   90.00
#
_symmetry.space_group_name_H-M   'P 1'
#
loop_
_entity.id
_entity.type
_entity.pdbx_description
1 polymer ?
#
loop_
_entity_poly.entity_id
_entity_poly.type
_entity_poly.pdbx_seq_one_letter_code
_entity_poly.pdbx_strand_id
1 'polypeptide(L)'
;MTPEVGTLACTAAGGLVVGVEAEVYRIAPEDVQGLIFAGRPAPVILSRVRHVRGIVTGEVTIEGHAALHPAGRAVVVHTRAGSWIVPLVSFRRVARGEAASAPLFPLIPEVGL
;
A
#
# COMPACT_ATOMS: atom_id res chain seq x y z
N MET A 1 3.04 -12.39 -17.29
CA MET A 1 2.14 -11.22 -17.43
C MET A 1 2.88 -10.03 -16.82
N THR A 2 2.88 -8.87 -17.47
CA THR A 2 3.45 -7.64 -16.89
C THR A 2 2.47 -7.08 -15.87
N PRO A 3 2.85 -6.89 -14.60
CA PRO A 3 1.97 -6.30 -13.59
C PRO A 3 1.52 -4.89 -13.98
N GLU A 4 0.28 -4.54 -13.66
CA GLU A 4 -0.32 -3.25 -14.02
C GLU A 4 0.14 -2.12 -13.08
N VAL A 5 0.02 -0.87 -13.56
CA VAL A 5 0.24 0.32 -12.73
C VAL A 5 -0.85 0.37 -11.67
N GLY A 6 -0.44 0.38 -10.41
CA GLY A 6 -1.35 0.53 -9.28
C GLY A 6 -1.68 1.99 -8.97
N THR A 7 -2.53 2.20 -7.98
CA THR A 7 -2.92 3.52 -7.47
C THR A 7 -2.78 3.59 -5.95
N LEU A 8 -2.23 4.69 -5.46
CA LEU A 8 -2.25 5.08 -4.07
C LEU A 8 -3.23 6.24 -3.88
N ALA A 9 -4.12 6.15 -2.90
CA ALA A 9 -5.08 7.22 -2.57
C ALA A 9 -5.20 7.42 -1.05
N CYS A 10 -5.59 8.62 -0.64
CA CYS A 10 -5.84 8.93 0.77
C CYS A 10 -7.26 8.54 1.18
N THR A 11 -7.43 8.10 2.42
CA THR A 11 -8.73 7.88 3.03
C THR A 11 -9.14 9.10 3.86
N ALA A 12 -10.44 9.28 4.06
CA ALA A 12 -10.95 10.33 4.95
C ALA A 12 -10.41 10.24 6.39
N ALA A 13 -9.99 9.05 6.84
CA ALA A 13 -9.42 8.81 8.16
C ALA A 13 -7.90 9.10 8.26
N GLY A 14 -7.24 9.53 7.17
CA GLY A 14 -5.80 9.80 7.14
C GLY A 14 -4.91 8.58 6.90
N GLY A 15 -5.51 7.41 6.67
CA GLY A 15 -4.81 6.22 6.17
C GLY A 15 -4.73 6.22 4.64
N LEU A 16 -4.12 5.19 4.06
CA LEU A 16 -3.98 5.05 2.61
C LEU A 16 -4.72 3.82 2.08
N VAL A 17 -5.18 3.93 0.84
CA VAL A 17 -5.68 2.83 0.00
C VAL A 17 -4.65 2.55 -1.09
N VAL A 18 -4.33 1.27 -1.27
CA VAL A 18 -3.41 0.75 -2.28
C VAL A 18 -4.22 -0.16 -3.20
N GLY A 19 -4.56 0.32 -4.39
CA GLY A 19 -5.19 -0.48 -5.44
C GLY A 19 -4.13 -1.05 -6.38
N VAL A 20 -4.01 -2.37 -6.45
CA VAL A 20 -3.08 -3.06 -7.36
C VAL A 20 -3.75 -4.32 -7.89
N GLU A 21 -3.61 -4.58 -9.19
CA GLU A 21 -4.32 -5.68 -9.85
C GLU A 21 -5.83 -5.65 -9.52
N ALA A 22 -6.41 -6.76 -9.08
CA ALA A 22 -7.81 -6.86 -8.64
C ALA A 22 -8.00 -6.68 -7.11
N GLU A 23 -6.97 -6.25 -6.38
CA GLU A 23 -6.98 -6.18 -4.91
C GLU A 23 -6.86 -4.74 -4.40
N VAL A 24 -7.52 -4.47 -3.27
CA VAL A 24 -7.53 -3.16 -2.60
C VAL A 24 -7.06 -3.32 -1.16
N TYR A 25 -5.82 -2.92 -0.92
CA TYR A 25 -5.21 -2.95 0.41
C TYR A 25 -5.31 -1.60 1.11
N ARG A 26 -5.02 -1.59 2.41
CA ARG A 26 -4.99 -0.38 3.24
C ARG A 26 -3.72 -0.30 4.08
N ILE A 27 -3.35 0.92 4.44
CA ILE A 27 -2.34 1.21 5.47
C ILE A 27 -3.01 2.14 6.49
N ALA A 28 -2.93 1.79 7.78
CA ALA A 28 -3.60 2.55 8.83
C ALA A 28 -2.95 3.94 9.04
N PRO A 29 -3.72 4.95 9.49
CA PRO A 29 -3.19 6.31 9.68
C PRO A 29 -1.91 6.37 10.53
N GLU A 30 -1.87 5.63 11.63
CA GLU A 30 -0.73 5.55 12.55
C GLU A 30 0.51 4.94 11.88
N ASP A 31 0.32 3.96 11.01
CA ASP A 31 1.40 3.31 10.28
C ASP A 31 1.93 4.20 9.16
N VAL A 32 1.05 4.97 8.50
CA VAL A 32 1.44 6.01 7.52
C VAL A 32 2.32 7.06 8.22
N GLN A 33 1.93 7.50 9.41
CA GLN A 33 2.74 8.44 10.20
C GLN A 33 4.09 7.82 10.59
N GLY A 34 4.09 6.60 11.11
CA GLY A 34 5.31 5.86 11.47
C GLY A 34 6.28 5.71 10.29
N LEU A 35 5.76 5.42 9.10
CA LEU A 35 6.54 5.30 7.87
C LEU A 35 7.12 6.65 7.43
N ILE A 36 6.33 7.72 7.42
CA ILE A 36 6.76 9.04 6.92
C ILE A 36 7.79 9.70 7.85
N PHE A 37 7.58 9.60 9.18
CA PHE A 37 8.35 10.37 10.17
C PHE A 37 9.47 9.56 10.82
N ALA A 38 9.29 8.25 10.98
CA ALA A 38 10.27 7.39 11.65
C ALA A 38 10.85 6.31 10.72
N GLY A 39 10.44 6.26 9.44
CA GLY A 39 10.89 5.25 8.48
C GLY A 39 10.51 3.83 8.87
N ARG A 40 9.54 3.65 9.78
CA ARG A 40 9.12 2.34 10.26
C ARG A 40 8.32 1.63 9.16
N PRO A 41 8.63 0.36 8.84
CA PRO A 41 7.79 -0.40 7.93
C PRO A 41 6.34 -0.43 8.40
N ALA A 42 5.41 -0.18 7.49
CA ALA A 42 3.99 -0.11 7.74
C ALA A 42 3.31 -1.41 7.23
N PRO A 43 2.45 -2.08 8.01
CA PRO A 43 1.69 -3.21 7.52
C PRO A 43 0.74 -2.80 6.38
N VAL A 44 0.60 -3.68 5.39
CA VAL A 44 -0.38 -3.56 4.32
C VAL A 44 -1.46 -4.61 4.56
N ILE A 45 -2.68 -4.14 4.83
CA ILE A 45 -3.79 -5.00 5.25
C ILE A 45 -4.85 -5.13 4.17
N LEU A 46 -5.50 -6.29 4.12
CA LEU A 46 -6.67 -6.54 3.29
C LEU A 46 -7.87 -6.81 4.19
N SER A 47 -9.00 -6.18 3.89
CA SER A 47 -10.27 -6.42 4.58
C SER A 47 -11.18 -7.25 3.69
N ARG A 48 -11.48 -8.49 4.10
CA ARG A 48 -12.40 -9.37 3.38
C ARG A 48 -13.69 -9.52 4.18
N VAL A 49 -14.81 -9.45 3.47
CA VAL A 49 -16.12 -9.78 4.05
C VAL A 49 -16.33 -11.27 3.84
N ARG A 50 -16.50 -12.03 4.94
CA ARG A 50 -16.90 -13.44 4.90
C ARG A 50 -18.31 -13.58 5.43
N HIS A 51 -19.08 -14.46 4.79
CA HIS A 51 -20.38 -14.88 5.29
C HIS A 51 -20.20 -16.25 5.95
N VAL A 52 -20.24 -16.30 7.28
CA VAL A 52 -20.13 -17.55 8.04
C VAL A 52 -21.49 -17.86 8.63
N ARG A 53 -22.15 -18.93 8.15
CA ARG A 53 -23.48 -19.38 8.62
C ARG A 53 -24.55 -18.27 8.63
N GLY A 54 -24.52 -17.39 7.62
CA GLY A 54 -25.46 -16.26 7.50
C GLY A 54 -25.05 -14.99 8.25
N ILE A 55 -23.94 -15.00 8.99
CA ILE A 55 -23.40 -13.82 9.68
C ILE A 55 -22.28 -13.20 8.83
N VAL A 56 -22.42 -11.89 8.54
CA VAL A 56 -21.37 -11.10 7.90
C VAL A 56 -20.25 -10.83 8.91
N THR A 57 -19.09 -11.42 8.69
CA THR A 57 -17.88 -11.23 9.51
C THR A 57 -16.82 -10.55 8.65
N GLY A 58 -16.30 -9.41 9.11
CA GLY A 58 -15.12 -8.79 8.51
C GLY A 58 -13.85 -9.46 9.03
N GLU A 59 -13.00 -9.92 8.13
CA GLU A 59 -11.65 -10.41 8.46
C GLU A 59 -10.63 -9.40 7.95
N VAL A 60 -9.69 -9.02 8.82
CA VAL A 60 -8.55 -8.17 8.47
C VAL A 60 -7.29 -9.02 8.55
N THR A 61 -6.58 -9.14 7.42
CA THR A 61 -5.31 -9.87 7.33
C THR A 61 -4.19 -8.92 6.93
N ILE A 62 -2.99 -9.18 7.46
CA ILE A 62 -1.76 -8.54 6.96
C ILE A 62 -1.30 -9.35 5.75
N GLU A 63 -1.28 -8.71 4.58
CA GLU A 63 -0.96 -9.34 3.29
C GLU A 63 0.36 -8.80 2.70
N GLY A 64 1.08 -7.97 3.46
CA GLY A 64 2.26 -7.29 2.99
C GLY A 64 2.77 -6.20 3.94
N HIS A 65 3.71 -5.40 3.43
CA HIS A 65 4.23 -4.22 4.12
C HIS A 65 4.71 -3.16 3.14
N ALA A 66 4.71 -1.90 3.58
CA ALA A 66 5.30 -0.77 2.89
C ALA A 66 6.52 -0.28 3.67
N ALA A 67 7.63 0.00 2.99
CA ALA A 67 8.86 0.47 3.60
C ALA A 67 9.53 1.54 2.75
N LEU A 68 10.32 2.41 3.38
CA LEU A 68 11.19 3.32 2.65
C LEU A 68 12.26 2.53 1.90
N HIS A 69 12.44 2.84 0.62
CA HIS A 69 13.57 2.36 -0.13
C HIS A 69 14.87 2.88 0.51
N PRO A 70 15.97 2.09 0.60
CA PRO A 70 17.22 2.50 1.25
C PRO A 70 17.81 3.83 0.74
N ALA A 71 17.57 4.16 -0.52
CA ALA A 71 17.95 5.45 -1.11
C ALA A 71 17.18 6.67 -0.56
N GLY A 72 16.17 6.47 0.30
CA GLY A 72 15.39 7.53 0.96
C GLY A 72 14.45 8.33 0.03
N ARG A 73 14.27 7.90 -1.23
CA ARG A 73 13.54 8.65 -2.25
C ARG A 73 12.20 8.04 -2.67
N ALA A 74 11.88 6.86 -2.18
CA ALA A 74 10.68 6.13 -2.56
C ALA A 74 10.14 5.27 -1.40
N VAL A 75 8.87 4.91 -1.49
CA VAL A 75 8.26 3.85 -0.69
C VAL A 75 8.06 2.65 -1.61
N VAL A 76 8.47 1.48 -1.14
CA VAL A 76 8.19 0.19 -1.78
C VAL A 76 7.05 -0.47 -1.01
N VAL A 77 6.04 -0.95 -1.74
CA VAL A 77 4.89 -1.67 -1.21
C VAL A 77 4.99 -3.11 -1.68
N HIS A 78 5.21 -4.02 -0.74
CA HIS A 78 5.21 -5.46 -0.98
C HIS A 78 3.86 -6.02 -0.57
N THR A 79 3.22 -6.79 -1.46
CA THR A 79 2.02 -7.56 -1.17
C THR A 79 2.18 -8.98 -1.71
N ARG A 80 1.21 -9.85 -1.44
CA ARG A 80 1.16 -11.18 -2.08
C ARG A 80 1.03 -11.14 -3.61
N ALA A 81 0.48 -10.05 -4.15
CA ALA A 81 0.28 -9.90 -5.59
C ALA A 81 1.56 -9.43 -6.31
N GLY A 82 2.54 -8.88 -5.59
CA GLY A 82 3.75 -8.34 -6.18
C GLY A 82 4.37 -7.22 -5.37
N SER A 83 5.24 -6.45 -6.01
CA SER A 83 5.91 -5.29 -5.41
C SER A 83 5.72 -4.07 -6.29
N TRP A 84 5.43 -2.93 -5.68
CA TRP A 84 5.28 -1.65 -6.36
C TRP A 84 6.09 -0.57 -5.67
N ILE A 85 6.44 0.48 -6.40
CA ILE A 85 7.20 1.63 -5.92
C ILE A 85 6.47 2.94 -6.23
N VAL A 86 6.56 3.88 -5.30
CA VAL A 86 6.06 5.26 -5.48
C VAL A 86 7.10 6.25 -4.95
N PRO A 87 7.38 7.37 -5.66
CA PRO A 87 8.26 8.41 -5.15
C PRO A 87 7.77 8.93 -3.79
N LEU A 88 8.71 9.14 -2.85
CA LEU A 88 8.38 9.57 -1.49
C LEU A 88 7.65 10.92 -1.47
N VAL A 89 7.98 11.81 -2.40
CA VAL A 89 7.27 13.09 -2.57
C VAL A 89 5.80 12.87 -2.91
N SER A 90 5.49 11.99 -3.86
CA SER A 90 4.11 11.68 -4.26
C SER A 90 3.36 10.99 -3.12
N PHE A 91 4.01 10.02 -2.45
CA PHE A 91 3.45 9.36 -1.28
C PHE A 91 3.06 10.35 -0.18
N ARG A 92 3.95 11.29 0.15
CA ARG A 92 3.69 12.33 1.18
C ARG A 92 2.55 13.26 0.79
N ARG A 93 2.48 13.69 -0.47
CA ARG A 93 1.39 14.54 -0.95
C ARG A 93 0.04 13.84 -0.83
N VAL A 94 -0.04 12.56 -1.20
CA VAL A 94 -1.27 11.77 -1.02
C VAL A 94 -1.59 11.59 0.46
N ALA A 95 -0.63 11.14 1.28
CA ALA A 95 -0.83 10.94 2.71
C ALA A 95 -1.27 12.20 3.48
N ARG A 96 -0.87 13.38 3.01
CA ARG A 96 -1.26 14.68 3.58
C ARG A 96 -2.55 15.25 3.00
N GLY A 97 -3.16 14.58 2.01
CA GLY A 97 -4.34 15.08 1.29
C GLY A 97 -4.06 16.23 0.33
N GLU A 98 -2.79 16.52 0.02
CA GLU A 98 -2.36 17.54 -0.95
C GLU A 98 -2.50 17.06 -2.40
N ALA A 99 -2.65 15.76 -2.60
CA ALA A 99 -2.96 15.11 -3.88
C ALA A 99 -4.03 14.04 -3.67
N ALA A 100 -4.97 13.94 -4.61
CA ALA A 100 -6.05 12.94 -4.55
C ALA A 100 -5.50 11.51 -4.67
N SER A 101 -4.53 11.30 -5.54
CA SER A 101 -3.89 10.00 -5.77
C SER A 101 -2.50 10.13 -6.38
N ALA A 102 -1.78 9.01 -6.43
CA ALA A 102 -0.51 8.86 -7.14
C ALA A 102 -0.39 7.46 -7.76
N PRO A 103 0.33 7.32 -8.90
CA PRO A 103 0.58 6.00 -9.47
C PRO A 103 1.57 5.19 -8.63
N LEU A 104 1.36 3.88 -8.60
CA LEU A 104 2.27 2.87 -8.09
C LEU A 104 2.88 2.11 -9.27
N PHE A 105 4.19 2.16 -9.42
CA PHE A 105 4.87 1.51 -10.54
C PHE A 105 5.28 0.10 -10.15
N PRO A 106 4.98 -0.92 -10.96
CA PRO A 106 5.39 -2.28 -10.65
C PRO A 106 6.92 -2.41 -10.60
N LEU A 107 7.43 -3.10 -9.59
CA LEU A 107 8.80 -3.60 -9.57
C LEU A 107 8.77 -5.00 -10.18
N ILE A 108 9.34 -5.12 -11.38
CA ILE A 108 9.54 -6.42 -12.01
C ILE A 108 10.69 -7.09 -11.26
N PRO A 109 10.51 -8.31 -10.70
CA PRO A 109 11.63 -9.05 -10.12
C PRO A 109 12.72 -9.20 -11.18
N GLU A 110 13.95 -8.83 -10.87
CA GLU A 110 15.09 -9.26 -11.69
C GLU A 110 15.06 -10.80 -11.65
N VAL A 111 14.70 -11.42 -12.77
CA VAL A 111 14.86 -12.86 -12.92
C VAL A 111 16.35 -13.10 -12.74
N GLY A 112 16.71 -13.85 -11.70
CA GLY A 112 18.10 -14.19 -11.41
C GLY A 112 18.77 -14.72 -12.67
N LEU A 113 19.78 -13.97 -13.14
CA LEU A 113 20.76 -14.46 -14.10
C LEU A 113 21.74 -15.39 -13.40
#